data_AF-A0A7C9CB82-F1
#
_entry.id   AF-A0A7C9CB82-F1
#
_cell.length_a   1.000
_cell.length_b   1.000
_cell.length_c   1.000
_cell.angle_alpha   90.00
_cell.angle_beta   90.00
_cell.angle_gamma   90.00
#
_symmetry.space_group_name_H-M   'P 1'
#
loop_
_entity.id
_entity.type
_entity.pdbx_description
1 polymer ?
#
loop_
_entity_poly.entity_id
_entity_poly.type
_entity_poly.pdbx_seq_one_letter_code
_entity_poly.pdbx_strand_id
1 'polypeptide(L)'
;GYIRKVSGPVVVADGMGGAAMYELVRVGYDNLIGEIIRLEGDSATIQVYEETAGLMVNDPVLRTHKPLSVELGPGILGNIFDGIQRPLKTIAKRSGDVYIPRGVSVPALDKDLLWEFQPKKLGEGDLLTGGDLYAKVVENTLMEHHVALPPDAMGKITYIAPAGQYSLKDTVLELEFQGVKKQYTMLQTWPVRTPRPVASKLAADTPLLTGQRVLDALFPSVLGGTCAIPGAFGCGKTVISQALSKYSNSDAVVYVGCGERGNEMAEVLMDFPQLTMTLPDGREESVMKRTTLVANTSNMP
;
A
#
# COMPACT_ATOMS: atom_id res chain seq x y z
N GLY A 1 11.02 -9.12 23.84
CA GLY A 1 11.78 -8.33 24.82
C GLY A 1 10.84 -7.53 25.69
N TYR A 2 11.41 -6.61 26.47
CA TYR A 2 10.69 -5.76 27.42
C TYR A 2 11.21 -4.33 27.33
N ILE A 3 10.33 -3.34 27.46
CA ILE A 3 10.71 -1.92 27.38
C ILE A 3 11.65 -1.58 28.55
N ARG A 4 12.83 -1.04 28.23
CA ARG A 4 13.79 -0.51 29.19
C ARG A 4 13.65 1.01 29.35
N LYS A 5 13.43 1.73 28.24
CA LYS A 5 13.39 3.19 28.20
C LYS A 5 12.43 3.67 27.11
N VAL A 6 11.67 4.71 27.40
CA VAL A 6 10.83 5.45 26.44
C VAL A 6 11.32 6.91 26.41
N SER A 7 11.56 7.46 25.22
CA SER A 7 12.06 8.83 25.03
C SER A 7 11.45 9.44 23.77
N GLY A 8 10.27 10.06 23.92
CA GLY A 8 9.46 10.47 22.77
C GLY A 8 9.09 9.24 21.92
N PRO A 9 9.19 9.30 20.59
CA PRO A 9 8.79 8.17 19.73
C PRO A 9 9.80 7.02 19.72
N VAL A 10 10.95 7.18 20.39
CA VAL A 10 12.01 6.17 20.46
C VAL A 10 11.87 5.36 21.74
N VAL A 11 11.75 4.04 21.57
CA VAL A 11 11.66 3.04 22.63
C VAL A 11 12.89 2.15 22.59
N VAL A 12 13.51 1.88 23.74
CA VAL A 12 14.60 0.89 23.85
C VAL A 12 14.07 -0.31 24.61
N ALA A 13 14.23 -1.50 24.06
CA ALA A 13 13.81 -2.76 24.65
C ALA A 13 14.97 -3.73 24.82
N ASP A 14 15.05 -4.39 25.98
CA ASP A 14 16.03 -5.44 26.30
C ASP A 14 15.41 -6.83 26.06
N GLY A 15 16.21 -7.91 26.05
CA GLY A 15 15.73 -9.25 25.75
C GLY A 15 15.27 -9.39 24.30
N MET A 16 15.98 -8.74 23.38
CA MET A 16 15.67 -8.69 21.95
C MET A 16 16.66 -9.51 21.10
N GLY A 17 17.46 -10.38 21.73
CA GLY A 17 18.39 -11.29 21.05
C GLY A 17 17.74 -12.09 19.92
N GLY A 18 18.36 -12.05 18.74
CA GLY A 18 17.84 -12.65 17.51
C GLY A 18 16.84 -11.79 16.74
N ALA A 19 16.67 -10.52 17.11
CA ALA A 19 15.91 -9.55 16.32
C ALA A 19 16.72 -9.09 15.10
N ALA A 20 16.03 -8.77 14.01
CA ALA A 20 16.65 -8.22 12.80
C ALA A 20 16.50 -6.70 12.73
N MET A 21 17.41 -6.05 12.01
CA MET A 21 17.33 -4.63 11.71
C MET A 21 16.18 -4.39 10.70
N TYR A 22 15.41 -3.31 10.88
CA TYR A 22 14.15 -3.02 10.15
C TYR A 22 13.01 -4.03 10.36
N GLU A 23 13.11 -4.89 11.38
CA GLU A 23 12.02 -5.77 11.76
C GLU A 23 10.88 -4.98 12.43
N LEU A 24 9.64 -5.32 12.08
CA LEU A 24 8.45 -4.77 12.71
C LEU A 24 8.19 -5.45 14.05
N VAL A 25 7.83 -4.66 15.06
CA VAL A 25 7.54 -5.11 16.42
C VAL A 25 6.20 -4.55 16.90
N ARG A 26 5.60 -5.23 17.88
CA ARG A 26 4.42 -4.76 18.62
C ARG A 26 4.87 -4.37 20.02
N VAL A 27 4.71 -3.09 20.36
CA VAL A 27 5.23 -2.47 21.58
C VAL A 27 4.09 -2.18 22.55
N GLY A 28 4.24 -2.61 23.80
CA GLY A 28 3.25 -2.37 24.84
C GLY A 28 2.06 -3.32 24.81
N TYR A 29 1.20 -3.22 25.82
CA TYR A 29 -0.05 -3.97 25.88
C TYR A 29 -1.05 -3.56 24.80
N ASP A 30 -0.96 -2.32 24.33
CA ASP A 30 -1.75 -1.79 23.22
C ASP A 30 -1.26 -2.30 21.85
N ASN A 31 -0.15 -3.06 21.78
CA ASN A 31 0.42 -3.61 20.55
C ASN A 31 0.72 -2.56 19.46
N LEU A 32 1.28 -1.42 19.89
CA LEU A 32 1.65 -0.31 19.01
C LEU A 32 2.67 -0.78 17.96
N ILE A 33 2.53 -0.29 16.73
CA ILE A 33 3.46 -0.67 15.65
C ILE A 33 4.76 0.11 15.79
N GLY A 34 5.88 -0.61 15.82
CA GLY A 34 7.21 -0.02 15.76
C GLY A 34 8.15 -0.78 14.84
N GLU A 35 9.27 -0.16 14.49
CA GLU A 35 10.32 -0.73 13.66
C GLU A 35 11.67 -0.62 14.37
N ILE A 36 12.44 -1.70 14.36
CA ILE A 36 13.79 -1.73 14.94
C ILE A 36 14.74 -0.94 14.02
N ILE A 37 15.35 0.11 14.57
CA ILE A 37 16.29 0.99 13.84
C ILE A 37 17.75 0.78 14.26
N ARG A 38 18.01 0.19 15.43
CA ARG A 38 19.36 -0.08 15.92
C ARG A 38 19.36 -1.29 16.86
N LEU A 39 20.44 -2.07 16.81
CA LEU A 39 20.69 -3.21 17.69
C LEU A 39 22.03 -3.02 18.41
N GLU A 40 22.04 -3.19 19.72
CA GLU A 40 23.24 -3.11 20.57
C GLU A 40 23.24 -4.28 21.57
N GLY A 41 24.01 -5.33 21.26
CA GLY A 41 23.99 -6.55 22.07
C GLY A 41 22.59 -7.18 22.10
N ASP A 42 22.01 -7.28 23.29
CA ASP A 42 20.65 -7.81 23.51
C ASP A 42 19.56 -6.72 23.55
N SER A 43 19.95 -5.45 23.39
CA SER A 43 19.05 -4.31 23.37
C SER A 43 18.71 -3.88 21.93
N ALA A 44 17.46 -3.53 21.68
CA ALA A 44 16.99 -2.97 20.42
C ALA A 44 16.43 -1.56 20.63
N THR A 45 16.81 -0.62 19.77
CA THR A 45 16.18 0.70 19.65
C THR A 45 15.11 0.63 18.57
N ILE A 46 13.90 1.01 18.94
CA ILE A 46 12.66 0.89 18.18
C ILE A 46 12.10 2.29 17.95
N GLN A 47 11.80 2.61 16.70
CA GLN A 47 10.98 3.77 16.34
C GLN A 47 9.52 3.33 16.35
N VAL A 48 8.69 3.94 17.18
CA VAL A 48 7.24 3.66 17.23
C VAL A 48 6.52 4.59 16.27
N TYR A 49 5.61 4.05 15.44
CA TYR A 49 4.82 4.78 14.44
C TYR A 49 3.44 5.23 14.99
N GLU A 50 3.29 5.18 16.30
CA GLU A 50 2.09 5.54 17.06
C GLU A 50 2.49 6.36 18.30
N GLU A 51 1.53 7.04 18.92
CA GLU A 51 1.77 7.81 20.13
C GLU A 51 2.22 6.92 21.30
N THR A 52 3.41 7.20 21.84
CA THR A 52 4.05 6.42 22.91
C THR A 52 3.57 6.77 24.33
N ALA A 53 2.73 7.80 24.48
CA ALA A 53 2.21 8.20 25.77
C ALA A 53 1.56 7.01 26.53
N GLY A 54 1.93 6.81 27.79
CA GLY A 54 1.38 5.72 28.61
C GLY A 54 2.08 4.37 28.47
N LEU A 55 3.06 4.21 27.56
CA LEU A 55 3.98 3.08 27.61
C LEU A 55 4.81 3.12 28.90
N MET A 56 4.97 1.97 29.55
CA MET A 56 5.72 1.85 30.80
C MET A 56 6.97 0.98 30.63
N VAL A 57 7.93 1.16 31.55
CA VAL A 57 9.08 0.25 31.65
C VAL A 57 8.57 -1.15 32.03
N ASN A 58 9.17 -2.18 31.45
CA ASN A 58 8.82 -3.60 31.52
C ASN A 58 7.58 -4.01 30.70
N ASP A 59 6.96 -3.11 29.95
CA ASP A 59 5.92 -3.49 28.99
C ASP A 59 6.48 -4.47 27.93
N PRO A 60 5.66 -5.41 27.42
CA PRO A 60 6.12 -6.42 26.47
C PRO A 60 6.42 -5.81 25.09
N VAL A 61 7.43 -6.37 24.42
CA VAL A 61 7.72 -6.11 23.01
C VAL A 61 7.76 -7.42 22.24
N LEU A 62 6.78 -7.61 21.36
CA LEU A 62 6.62 -8.80 20.52
C LEU A 62 7.23 -8.57 19.15
N ARG A 63 7.95 -9.58 18.66
CA ARG A 63 8.61 -9.58 17.35
C ARG A 63 7.72 -10.19 16.30
N THR A 64 7.68 -9.60 15.11
CA THR A 64 6.92 -10.15 13.98
C THR A 64 7.77 -10.97 13.02
N HIS A 65 9.10 -10.91 13.14
CA HIS A 65 10.07 -11.56 12.26
C HIS A 65 9.94 -11.17 10.78
N LYS A 66 9.26 -10.06 10.50
CA LYS A 66 9.03 -9.53 9.16
C LYS A 66 9.31 -8.03 9.13
N PRO A 67 9.84 -7.50 8.03
CA PRO A 67 9.96 -6.06 7.86
C PRO A 67 8.58 -5.41 7.67
N LEU A 68 8.51 -4.08 7.81
CA LEU A 68 7.33 -3.32 7.42
C LEU A 68 6.97 -3.64 5.96
N SER A 69 5.77 -4.18 5.78
CA SER A 69 5.29 -4.69 4.49
C SER A 69 3.86 -4.27 4.27
N VAL A 70 3.49 -4.11 3.01
CA VAL A 70 2.15 -3.73 2.57
C VAL A 70 1.46 -4.91 1.89
N GLU A 71 0.14 -4.99 2.08
CA GLU A 71 -0.76 -5.90 1.38
C GLU A 71 -1.07 -5.33 -0.02
N LEU A 72 -0.79 -6.12 -1.07
CA LEU A 72 -1.02 -5.77 -2.47
C LEU A 72 -2.03 -6.75 -3.08
N GLY A 73 -3.12 -6.25 -3.64
CA GLY A 73 -4.15 -7.07 -4.28
C GLY A 73 -5.38 -6.24 -4.66
N PRO A 74 -6.44 -6.89 -5.16
CA PRO A 74 -7.71 -6.24 -5.45
C PRO A 74 -8.31 -5.55 -4.21
N GLY A 75 -8.86 -4.35 -4.38
CA GLY A 75 -9.44 -3.53 -3.32
C GLY A 75 -8.54 -2.41 -2.81
N ILE A 76 -7.44 -2.08 -3.50
CA ILE A 76 -6.60 -0.92 -3.16
C ILE A 76 -7.19 0.37 -3.73
N LEU A 77 -7.77 0.30 -4.92
CA LEU A 77 -8.29 1.47 -5.61
C LEU A 77 -9.58 1.96 -4.95
N GLY A 78 -9.73 3.27 -4.83
CA GLY A 78 -10.84 3.90 -4.12
C GLY A 78 -10.71 3.90 -2.59
N ASN A 79 -9.70 3.22 -2.05
CA ASN A 79 -9.42 3.21 -0.62
C ASN A 79 -8.51 4.37 -0.19
N ILE A 80 -8.63 4.69 1.10
CA ILE A 80 -7.89 5.75 1.77
C ILE A 80 -7.19 5.11 2.97
N PHE A 81 -5.86 5.13 2.94
CA PHE A 81 -4.99 4.53 3.94
C PHE A 81 -4.31 5.59 4.79
N ASP A 82 -3.91 5.23 6.00
CA ASP A 82 -2.91 5.99 6.76
C ASP A 82 -1.47 5.61 6.36
N GLY A 83 -0.47 6.20 7.03
CA GLY A 83 0.95 5.97 6.74
C GLY A 83 1.44 4.52 6.90
N ILE A 84 0.67 3.65 7.54
CA ILE A 84 0.99 2.22 7.74
C ILE A 84 -0.05 1.29 7.08
N GLN A 85 -0.76 1.80 6.07
CA GLN A 85 -1.70 1.05 5.24
C GLN A 85 -2.98 0.55 5.96
N ARG A 86 -3.44 1.24 7.01
CA ARG A 86 -4.73 0.95 7.64
C ARG A 86 -5.84 1.77 6.97
N PRO A 87 -6.96 1.16 6.54
CA PRO A 87 -8.04 1.86 5.86
C PRO A 87 -8.83 2.77 6.83
N LEU A 88 -8.77 4.09 6.62
CA LEU A 88 -9.38 5.09 7.52
C LEU A 88 -10.89 4.92 7.66
N LYS A 89 -11.59 4.59 6.57
CA LYS A 89 -13.05 4.33 6.58
C LYS A 89 -13.41 3.15 7.47
N THR A 90 -12.61 2.09 7.47
CA THR A 90 -12.84 0.89 8.27
C THR A 90 -12.52 1.15 9.74
N ILE A 91 -11.47 1.91 10.03
CA ILE A 91 -11.15 2.36 11.40
C ILE A 91 -12.33 3.13 11.97
N ALA A 92 -12.80 4.18 11.27
CA ALA A 92 -13.91 5.02 11.73
C ALA A 92 -15.20 4.22 11.98
N LYS A 93 -15.55 3.28 11.08
CA LYS A 93 -16.71 2.40 11.26
C LYS A 93 -16.57 1.48 12.48
N ARG A 94 -15.38 0.97 12.75
CA ARG A 94 -15.13 0.02 13.85
C ARG A 94 -14.97 0.71 15.21
N SER A 95 -14.34 1.88 15.25
CA SER A 95 -14.21 2.68 16.47
C SER A 95 -15.53 3.36 16.85
N GLY A 96 -16.36 3.71 15.87
CA GLY A 96 -17.56 4.52 16.10
C GLY A 96 -17.23 5.96 16.53
N ASP A 97 -15.99 6.41 16.31
CA ASP A 97 -15.46 7.69 16.75
C ASP A 97 -14.70 8.37 15.60
N VAL A 98 -14.57 9.70 15.68
CA VAL A 98 -13.80 10.54 14.75
C VAL A 98 -12.29 10.42 14.99
N TYR A 99 -11.87 9.96 16.17
CA TYR A 99 -10.48 9.72 16.51
C TYR A 99 -10.01 8.32 16.12
N ILE A 100 -8.72 8.20 15.78
CA ILE A 100 -8.05 6.93 15.52
C ILE A 100 -7.56 6.37 16.86
N PRO A 101 -8.10 5.23 17.35
CA PRO A 101 -7.62 4.62 18.59
C PRO A 101 -6.18 4.13 18.43
N ARG A 102 -5.40 4.22 19.50
CA ARG A 102 -4.03 3.68 19.53
C ARG A 102 -4.06 2.15 19.48
N GLY A 103 -3.10 1.56 18.76
CA GLY A 103 -2.99 0.10 18.68
C GLY A 103 -4.11 -0.55 17.86
N VAL A 104 -4.91 0.25 17.14
CA VAL A 104 -5.99 -0.30 16.31
C VAL A 104 -5.38 -1.16 15.20
N SER A 105 -5.79 -2.44 15.19
CA SER A 105 -5.38 -3.41 14.18
C SER A 105 -6.58 -3.77 13.31
N VAL A 106 -6.58 -3.25 12.10
CA VAL A 106 -7.54 -3.57 11.02
C VAL A 106 -6.78 -4.13 9.83
N PRO A 107 -7.36 -5.09 9.07
CA PRO A 107 -6.74 -5.55 7.83
C PRO A 107 -6.68 -4.39 6.82
N ALA A 108 -5.63 -4.37 6.00
CA ALA A 108 -5.44 -3.32 5.01
C ALA A 108 -6.53 -3.41 3.93
N LEU A 109 -6.73 -4.61 3.38
CA LEU A 109 -7.78 -4.89 2.40
C LEU A 109 -8.93 -5.67 3.04
N ASP A 110 -10.14 -5.48 2.51
CA ASP A 110 -11.31 -6.26 2.93
C ASP A 110 -11.16 -7.69 2.44
N LYS A 111 -10.99 -8.62 3.38
CA LYS A 111 -10.72 -10.03 3.10
C LYS A 111 -11.99 -10.85 2.94
N ASP A 112 -13.16 -10.28 3.18
CA ASP A 112 -14.46 -10.94 3.08
C ASP A 112 -15.20 -10.56 1.79
N LEU A 113 -14.78 -9.47 1.13
CA LEU A 113 -15.28 -9.08 -0.19
C LEU A 113 -14.91 -10.13 -1.26
N LEU A 114 -15.91 -10.50 -2.05
CA LEU A 114 -15.75 -11.42 -3.17
C LEU A 114 -15.44 -10.66 -4.46
N TRP A 115 -14.49 -11.19 -5.21
CA TRP A 115 -14.01 -10.64 -6.47
C TRP A 115 -14.21 -11.64 -7.60
N GLU A 116 -14.59 -11.13 -8.77
CA GLU A 116 -14.70 -11.94 -9.98
C GLU A 116 -13.30 -12.25 -10.53
N PHE A 117 -12.86 -13.49 -10.30
CA PHE A 117 -11.59 -14.01 -10.75
C PHE A 117 -11.74 -14.64 -12.13
N GLN A 118 -10.89 -14.23 -13.07
CA GLN A 118 -10.82 -14.75 -14.42
C GLN A 118 -9.39 -15.25 -14.70
N PRO A 119 -9.13 -16.57 -14.62
CA PRO A 119 -7.81 -17.12 -14.92
C PRO A 119 -7.48 -16.94 -16.40
N LYS A 120 -6.20 -16.75 -16.72
CA LYS A 120 -5.75 -16.86 -18.11
C LYS A 120 -5.84 -18.31 -18.59
N LYS A 121 -5.69 -18.50 -19.91
CA LYS A 121 -5.59 -19.82 -20.54
C LYS A 121 -4.27 -20.51 -20.16
N LEU A 122 -4.20 -20.99 -18.92
CA LEU A 122 -3.12 -21.74 -18.31
C LEU A 122 -3.71 -23.04 -17.76
N GLY A 123 -2.99 -24.15 -17.92
CA GLY A 123 -3.39 -25.47 -17.47
C GLY A 123 -2.47 -26.05 -16.40
N GLU A 124 -2.90 -27.16 -15.82
CA GLU A 124 -2.03 -27.97 -14.96
C GLU A 124 -0.79 -28.44 -15.75
N GLY A 125 0.39 -28.31 -15.14
CA GLY A 125 1.67 -28.66 -15.72
C GLY A 125 2.42 -27.50 -16.40
N ASP A 126 1.76 -26.37 -16.68
CA ASP A 126 2.41 -25.18 -17.22
C ASP A 126 3.41 -24.60 -16.21
N LEU A 127 4.47 -23.97 -16.74
CA LEU A 127 5.51 -23.35 -15.93
C LEU A 127 5.20 -21.87 -15.73
N LEU A 128 5.28 -21.40 -14.48
CA LEU A 128 5.19 -19.99 -14.13
C LEU A 128 6.43 -19.54 -13.36
N THR A 129 6.80 -18.29 -13.57
CA THR A 129 7.86 -17.60 -12.84
C THR A 129 7.37 -16.30 -12.22
N GLY A 130 8.17 -15.74 -11.32
CA GLY A 130 7.82 -14.56 -10.56
C GLY A 130 7.55 -13.37 -11.47
N GLY A 131 6.42 -12.69 -11.25
CA GLY A 131 5.95 -11.59 -12.10
C GLY A 131 5.01 -12.01 -13.23
N ASP A 132 4.85 -13.30 -13.51
CA ASP A 132 3.90 -13.75 -14.53
C ASP A 132 2.45 -13.45 -14.12
N LEU A 133 1.71 -12.86 -15.05
CA LEU A 133 0.29 -12.55 -14.88
C LEU A 133 -0.54 -13.78 -15.18
N TYR A 134 -1.12 -14.42 -14.16
CA TYR A 134 -1.88 -15.67 -14.31
C TYR A 134 -3.40 -15.48 -14.29
N ALA A 135 -3.89 -14.33 -13.82
CA ALA A 135 -5.32 -14.03 -13.79
C ALA A 135 -5.62 -12.54 -13.89
N LYS A 136 -6.89 -12.24 -14.13
CA LYS A 136 -7.47 -10.90 -14.09
C LYS A 136 -8.62 -10.88 -13.11
N VAL A 137 -8.77 -9.76 -12.43
CA VAL A 137 -9.87 -9.47 -11.51
C VAL A 137 -10.44 -8.10 -11.88
N VAL A 138 -11.75 -8.01 -12.05
CA VAL A 138 -12.41 -6.71 -12.30
C VAL A 138 -12.59 -6.01 -10.96
N GLU A 139 -11.75 -5.01 -10.66
CA GLU A 139 -11.79 -4.30 -9.38
C GLU A 139 -12.88 -3.22 -9.37
N ASN A 140 -13.11 -2.58 -10.51
CA ASN A 140 -14.22 -1.65 -10.72
C ASN A 140 -14.50 -1.48 -12.23
N THR A 141 -15.40 -0.56 -12.57
CA THR A 141 -15.81 -0.31 -13.97
C THR A 141 -14.70 0.22 -14.88
N LEU A 142 -13.59 0.71 -14.32
CA LEU A 142 -12.47 1.31 -15.05
C LEU A 142 -11.24 0.40 -15.08
N MET A 143 -10.97 -0.28 -13.97
CA MET A 143 -9.68 -0.92 -13.74
C MET A 143 -9.81 -2.44 -13.69
N GLU A 144 -9.11 -3.10 -14.61
CA GLU A 144 -8.82 -4.52 -14.55
C GLU A 144 -7.54 -4.73 -13.72
N HIS A 145 -7.67 -5.40 -12.59
CA HIS A 145 -6.54 -5.76 -11.74
C HIS A 145 -5.90 -7.04 -12.27
N HIS A 146 -4.65 -6.96 -12.71
CA HIS A 146 -3.91 -8.13 -13.16
C HIS A 146 -3.20 -8.79 -11.98
N VAL A 147 -3.55 -10.04 -11.69
CA VAL A 147 -2.94 -10.81 -10.59
C VAL A 147 -1.64 -11.43 -11.08
N ALA A 148 -0.54 -11.00 -10.47
CA ALA A 148 0.82 -11.44 -10.76
C ALA A 148 1.32 -12.42 -9.72
N LEU A 149 2.10 -13.42 -10.14
CA LEU A 149 2.80 -14.30 -9.21
C LEU A 149 3.87 -13.52 -8.42
N PRO A 150 4.03 -13.74 -7.10
CA PRO A 150 5.09 -13.13 -6.32
C PRO A 150 6.49 -13.36 -6.93
N PRO A 151 7.40 -12.37 -6.90
CA PRO A 151 8.70 -12.47 -7.58
C PRO A 151 9.63 -13.62 -7.12
N ASP A 152 9.44 -14.11 -5.89
CA ASP A 152 10.21 -15.20 -5.28
C ASP A 152 9.65 -16.59 -5.60
N ALA A 153 8.51 -16.66 -6.30
CA ALA A 153 7.83 -17.89 -6.65
C ALA A 153 8.15 -18.34 -8.07
N MET A 154 8.34 -19.64 -8.24
CA MET A 154 8.48 -20.31 -9.53
C MET A 154 8.03 -21.75 -9.36
N GLY A 155 7.54 -22.38 -10.42
CA GLY A 155 7.12 -23.78 -10.36
C GLY A 155 6.20 -24.20 -11.48
N LYS A 156 5.73 -25.44 -11.40
CA LYS A 156 4.68 -25.98 -12.26
C LYS A 156 3.33 -25.81 -11.61
N ILE A 157 2.32 -25.44 -12.37
CA ILE A 157 0.94 -25.34 -11.88
C ILE A 157 0.44 -26.74 -11.52
N THR A 158 0.05 -26.94 -10.27
CA THR A 158 -0.66 -28.15 -9.83
C THR A 158 -2.16 -27.93 -9.73
N TYR A 159 -2.58 -26.70 -9.49
CA TYR A 159 -3.99 -26.32 -9.43
C TYR A 159 -4.12 -24.84 -9.78
N ILE A 160 -5.15 -24.51 -10.55
CA ILE A 160 -5.60 -23.15 -10.79
C ILE A 160 -7.12 -23.11 -10.59
N ALA A 161 -7.58 -22.12 -9.83
CA ALA A 161 -9.01 -21.95 -9.59
C ALA A 161 -9.75 -21.62 -10.90
N PRO A 162 -10.94 -22.20 -11.14
CA PRO A 162 -11.77 -21.83 -12.28
C PRO A 162 -12.26 -20.38 -12.17
N ALA A 163 -12.83 -19.85 -13.26
CA ALA A 163 -13.47 -18.53 -13.22
C ALA A 163 -14.63 -18.53 -12.21
N GLY A 164 -14.70 -17.53 -11.35
CA GLY A 164 -15.68 -17.50 -10.26
C GLY A 164 -15.50 -16.34 -9.30
N GLN A 165 -16.26 -16.37 -8.20
CA GLN A 165 -16.22 -15.36 -7.13
C GLN A 165 -15.36 -15.88 -5.98
N TYR A 166 -14.27 -15.18 -5.65
CA TYR A 166 -13.32 -15.58 -4.62
C TYR A 166 -12.98 -14.41 -3.70
N SER A 167 -12.75 -14.70 -2.44
CA SER A 167 -12.22 -13.75 -1.46
C SER A 167 -10.69 -13.65 -1.54
N LEU A 168 -10.11 -12.65 -0.89
CA LEU A 168 -8.65 -12.53 -0.78
C LEU A 168 -8.00 -13.63 0.09
N LYS A 169 -8.79 -14.42 0.82
CA LYS A 169 -8.34 -15.57 1.62
C LYS A 169 -8.28 -16.86 0.81
N ASP A 170 -9.04 -16.94 -0.27
CA ASP A 170 -9.16 -18.17 -1.04
C ASP A 170 -7.90 -18.43 -1.86
N THR A 171 -7.50 -19.70 -1.89
CA THR A 171 -6.36 -20.15 -2.70
C THR A 171 -6.80 -20.24 -4.14
N VAL A 172 -6.14 -19.47 -5.01
CA VAL A 172 -6.45 -19.41 -6.45
C VAL A 172 -5.43 -20.11 -7.32
N LEU A 173 -4.24 -20.40 -6.78
CA LEU A 173 -3.16 -21.03 -7.51
C LEU A 173 -2.31 -21.89 -6.56
N GLU A 174 -1.94 -23.08 -7.01
CA GLU A 174 -0.94 -23.92 -6.37
C GLU A 174 0.19 -24.21 -7.34
N LEU A 175 1.43 -24.03 -6.88
CA LEU A 175 2.63 -24.35 -7.63
C LEU A 175 3.45 -25.43 -6.92
N GLU A 176 4.00 -26.34 -7.69
CA GLU A 176 5.00 -27.29 -7.23
C GLU A 176 6.38 -26.93 -7.76
N PHE A 177 7.34 -26.83 -6.84
CA PHE A 177 8.74 -26.64 -7.14
C PHE A 177 9.60 -27.55 -6.27
N GLN A 178 10.42 -28.39 -6.90
CA GLN A 178 11.31 -29.34 -6.22
C GLN A 178 10.59 -30.21 -5.17
N GLY A 179 9.35 -30.64 -5.45
CA GLY A 179 8.55 -31.47 -4.56
C GLY A 179 7.87 -30.72 -3.40
N VAL A 180 8.03 -29.39 -3.32
CA VAL A 180 7.33 -28.54 -2.36
C VAL A 180 6.16 -27.86 -3.08
N LYS A 181 4.94 -28.11 -2.59
CA LYS A 181 3.73 -27.41 -3.03
C LYS A 181 3.53 -26.14 -2.22
N LYS A 182 3.31 -25.01 -2.90
CA LYS A 182 2.99 -23.72 -2.29
C LYS A 182 1.67 -23.20 -2.83
N GLN A 183 0.86 -22.66 -1.92
CA GLN A 183 -0.44 -22.07 -2.21
C GLN A 183 -0.33 -20.55 -2.33
N TYR A 184 -1.06 -19.98 -3.27
CA TYR A 184 -1.09 -18.56 -3.55
C TYR A 184 -2.54 -18.07 -3.61
N THR A 185 -2.80 -16.93 -2.96
CA THR A 185 -4.07 -16.21 -3.04
C THR A 185 -3.93 -15.02 -4.01
N MET A 186 -5.00 -14.24 -4.19
CA MET A 186 -4.95 -12.99 -4.94
C MET A 186 -4.19 -11.87 -4.21
N LEU A 187 -3.86 -12.08 -2.93
CA LEU A 187 -3.19 -11.12 -2.07
C LEU A 187 -1.71 -11.50 -1.93
N GLN A 188 -0.82 -10.53 -2.13
CA GLN A 188 0.62 -10.67 -1.86
C GLN A 188 1.05 -9.64 -0.82
N THR A 189 2.04 -9.98 0.00
CA THR A 189 2.66 -9.04 0.95
C THR A 189 4.04 -8.66 0.44
N TRP A 190 4.35 -7.37 0.40
CA TRP A 190 5.62 -6.87 -0.12
C TRP A 190 6.32 -5.88 0.83
N PRO A 191 7.62 -6.03 1.13
CA PRO A 191 8.35 -5.10 1.99
C PRO A 191 8.43 -3.70 1.38
N VAL A 192 8.14 -2.66 2.16
CA VAL A 192 8.10 -1.27 1.64
C VAL A 192 9.48 -0.70 1.30
N ARG A 193 10.53 -1.21 1.96
CA ARG A 193 11.92 -0.77 1.74
C ARG A 193 12.59 -1.48 0.56
N THR A 194 11.97 -2.51 0.00
CA THR A 194 12.50 -3.26 -1.13
C THR A 194 11.71 -2.86 -2.38
N PRO A 195 12.31 -2.22 -3.38
CA PRO A 195 11.60 -1.91 -4.62
C PRO A 195 11.17 -3.21 -5.31
N ARG A 196 10.00 -3.20 -5.96
CA ARG A 196 9.55 -4.38 -6.73
C ARG A 196 10.55 -4.66 -7.87
N PRO A 197 10.94 -5.94 -8.08
CA PRO A 197 11.85 -6.30 -9.15
C PRO A 197 11.20 -6.07 -10.51
N VAL A 198 12.04 -5.75 -11.50
CA VAL A 198 11.65 -5.53 -12.90
C VAL A 198 12.66 -6.24 -13.81
N ALA A 199 12.21 -6.65 -15.00
CA ALA A 199 13.08 -7.37 -15.95
C ALA A 199 14.22 -6.50 -16.49
N SER A 200 13.92 -5.25 -16.85
CA SER A 200 14.91 -4.27 -17.30
C SER A 200 14.38 -2.85 -17.10
N LYS A 201 15.28 -1.86 -17.11
CA LYS A 201 14.92 -0.44 -17.10
C LYS A 201 14.97 0.09 -18.54
N LEU A 202 13.88 0.71 -18.98
CA LEU A 202 13.78 1.32 -20.30
C LEU A 202 13.86 2.85 -20.16
N ALA A 203 14.34 3.52 -21.21
CA ALA A 203 14.27 4.96 -21.30
C ALA A 203 12.81 5.38 -21.60
N ALA A 204 12.32 6.40 -20.91
CA ALA A 204 10.98 6.93 -21.13
C ALA A 204 10.96 7.85 -22.36
N ASP A 205 10.08 7.54 -23.31
CA ASP A 205 9.88 8.28 -24.57
C ASP A 205 8.46 8.83 -24.74
N THR A 206 7.54 8.42 -23.86
CA THR A 206 6.12 8.80 -23.92
C THR A 206 5.86 9.99 -22.99
N PRO A 207 5.28 11.11 -23.47
CA PRO A 207 5.03 12.28 -22.63
C PRO A 207 3.93 12.04 -21.59
N LEU A 208 4.13 12.57 -20.38
CA LEU A 208 3.09 12.69 -19.37
C LEU A 208 2.31 13.96 -19.68
N LEU A 209 1.09 13.80 -20.19
CA LEU A 209 0.20 14.92 -20.47
C LEU A 209 -0.43 15.37 -19.16
N THR A 210 -0.15 16.59 -18.73
CA THR A 210 -0.71 17.13 -17.48
C THR A 210 -2.04 17.84 -17.71
N GLY A 211 -2.35 18.22 -18.95
CA GLY A 211 -3.50 19.03 -19.33
C GLY A 211 -3.28 20.53 -19.10
N GLN A 212 -2.11 20.93 -18.60
CA GLN A 212 -1.75 22.33 -18.37
C GLN A 212 -0.79 22.81 -19.44
N ARG A 213 -1.20 23.81 -20.24
CA ARG A 213 -0.39 24.35 -21.35
C ARG A 213 1.03 24.74 -20.95
N VAL A 214 1.21 25.35 -19.78
CA VAL A 214 2.53 25.79 -19.31
C VAL A 214 3.44 24.60 -18.95
N LEU A 215 2.89 23.55 -18.34
CA LEU A 215 3.65 22.35 -17.98
C LEU A 215 3.94 21.52 -19.24
N ASP A 216 2.95 21.32 -20.10
CA ASP A 216 3.11 20.46 -21.28
C ASP A 216 4.00 21.10 -22.37
N ALA A 217 4.09 22.44 -22.44
CA ALA A 217 4.90 23.13 -23.45
C ALA A 217 6.29 23.56 -22.95
N LEU A 218 6.39 24.16 -21.77
CA LEU A 218 7.66 24.77 -21.29
C LEU A 218 8.47 23.82 -20.41
N PHE A 219 7.80 22.95 -19.65
CA PHE A 219 8.43 22.05 -18.69
C PHE A 219 7.87 20.62 -18.82
N PRO A 220 7.91 20.02 -20.02
CA PRO A 220 7.28 18.73 -20.28
C PRO A 220 7.88 17.64 -19.41
N SER A 221 7.02 16.71 -18.97
CA SER A 221 7.42 15.49 -18.28
C SER A 221 7.12 14.27 -19.15
N VAL A 222 7.71 13.14 -18.80
CA VAL A 222 7.52 11.84 -19.46
C VAL A 222 6.92 10.84 -18.48
N LEU A 223 6.18 9.86 -18.97
CA LEU A 223 5.69 8.75 -18.16
C LEU A 223 6.88 7.95 -17.62
N GLY A 224 7.00 7.87 -16.30
CA GLY A 224 8.18 7.32 -15.61
C GLY A 224 9.28 8.34 -15.32
N GLY A 225 9.08 9.61 -15.70
CA GLY A 225 9.95 10.74 -15.33
C GLY A 225 9.78 11.16 -13.87
N THR A 226 10.68 12.02 -13.40
CA THR A 226 10.64 12.61 -12.05
C THR A 226 10.50 14.11 -12.15
N CYS A 227 9.49 14.68 -11.47
CA CYS A 227 9.24 16.12 -11.42
C CYS A 227 9.21 16.62 -9.99
N ALA A 228 9.60 17.88 -9.79
CA ALA A 228 9.46 18.59 -8.54
C ALA A 228 8.73 19.92 -8.76
N ILE A 229 7.71 20.20 -7.94
CA ILE A 229 6.97 21.46 -7.96
C ILE A 229 7.23 22.17 -6.62
N PRO A 230 8.33 22.92 -6.50
CA PRO A 230 8.59 23.72 -5.31
C PRO A 230 7.63 24.92 -5.26
N GLY A 231 7.29 25.37 -4.06
CA GLY A 231 6.47 26.58 -3.89
C GLY A 231 6.10 26.84 -2.45
N ALA A 232 5.86 28.11 -2.12
CA ALA A 232 5.40 28.50 -0.80
C ALA A 232 3.99 27.94 -0.49
N PHE A 233 3.57 28.06 0.76
CA PHE A 233 2.23 27.71 1.17
C PHE A 233 1.20 28.54 0.39
N GLY A 234 0.11 27.92 -0.09
CA GLY A 234 -0.93 28.61 -0.85
C GLY A 234 -0.61 28.92 -2.31
N CYS A 235 0.55 28.53 -2.84
CA CYS A 235 0.91 28.76 -4.26
C CYS A 235 0.23 27.80 -5.27
N GLY A 236 -0.80 27.05 -4.87
CA GLY A 236 -1.53 26.16 -5.78
C GLY A 236 -0.86 24.80 -6.05
N LYS A 237 0.07 24.34 -5.20
CA LYS A 237 0.69 23.00 -5.36
C LYS A 237 -0.37 21.88 -5.41
N THR A 238 -1.29 21.88 -4.45
CA THR A 238 -2.39 20.91 -4.36
C THR A 238 -3.32 20.98 -5.57
N VAL A 239 -3.57 22.19 -6.08
CA VAL A 239 -4.39 22.39 -7.30
C VAL A 239 -3.74 21.74 -8.51
N ILE A 240 -2.41 21.86 -8.66
CA ILE A 240 -1.68 21.19 -9.75
C ILE A 240 -1.74 19.66 -9.57
N SER A 241 -1.56 19.15 -8.36
CA SER A 241 -1.65 17.70 -8.08
C SER A 241 -3.05 17.13 -8.34
N GLN A 242 -4.11 17.87 -8.02
CA GLN A 242 -5.50 17.54 -8.35
C GLN A 242 -5.72 17.52 -9.87
N ALA A 243 -5.27 18.56 -10.57
CA ALA A 243 -5.36 18.65 -12.03
C ALA A 243 -4.62 17.48 -12.69
N LEU A 244 -3.43 17.12 -12.20
CA LEU A 244 -2.68 15.97 -12.69
C LEU A 244 -3.44 14.67 -12.45
N SER A 245 -4.03 14.47 -11.27
CA SER A 245 -4.82 13.27 -10.97
C SER A 245 -6.01 13.09 -11.92
N LYS A 246 -6.64 14.21 -12.33
CA LYS A 246 -7.85 14.24 -13.15
C LYS A 246 -7.57 14.15 -14.65
N TYR A 247 -6.61 14.92 -15.15
CA TYR A 247 -6.39 15.11 -16.59
C TYR A 247 -5.20 14.33 -17.13
N SER A 248 -4.43 13.66 -16.27
CA SER A 248 -3.30 12.88 -16.75
C SER A 248 -3.71 11.67 -17.57
N ASN A 249 -2.90 11.38 -18.58
CA ASN A 249 -2.94 10.15 -19.37
C ASN A 249 -2.38 8.92 -18.63
N SER A 250 -2.30 8.96 -17.30
CA SER A 250 -1.90 7.80 -16.47
C SER A 250 -3.11 6.92 -16.19
N ASP A 251 -2.95 5.59 -16.16
CA ASP A 251 -4.07 4.68 -15.93
C ASP A 251 -4.52 4.66 -14.47
N ALA A 252 -3.59 4.78 -13.53
CA ALA A 252 -3.85 4.79 -12.09
C ALA A 252 -3.04 5.89 -11.41
N VAL A 253 -3.55 6.38 -10.27
CA VAL A 253 -2.92 7.45 -9.49
C VAL A 253 -2.76 6.99 -8.03
N VAL A 254 -1.56 7.17 -7.49
CA VAL A 254 -1.28 6.98 -6.06
C VAL A 254 -0.93 8.35 -5.49
N TYR A 255 -1.79 8.89 -4.64
CA TYR A 255 -1.56 10.17 -3.99
C TYR A 255 -1.14 9.95 -2.55
N VAL A 256 0.03 10.47 -2.18
CA VAL A 256 0.59 10.36 -0.83
C VAL A 256 0.70 11.75 -0.22
N GLY A 257 -0.19 12.07 0.71
CA GLY A 257 -0.10 13.27 1.53
C GLY A 257 0.78 13.01 2.74
N CYS A 258 1.92 13.70 2.84
CA CYS A 258 2.88 13.52 3.94
C CYS A 258 3.10 14.84 4.67
N GLY A 259 2.67 14.91 5.93
CA GLY A 259 2.80 16.11 6.76
C GLY A 259 1.91 17.28 6.31
N GLU A 260 0.92 17.00 5.47
CA GLU A 260 -0.07 17.99 5.02
C GLU A 260 -0.96 18.44 6.19
N ARG A 261 -1.49 19.65 6.13
CA ARG A 261 -2.42 20.12 7.16
C ARG A 261 -3.72 19.31 7.09
N GLY A 262 -4.30 19.01 8.25
CA GLY A 262 -5.54 18.22 8.33
C GLY A 262 -6.67 18.77 7.46
N ASN A 263 -6.82 20.09 7.38
CA ASN A 263 -7.83 20.73 6.55
C ASN A 263 -7.58 20.54 5.04
N GLU A 264 -6.32 20.57 4.59
CA GLU A 264 -5.96 20.38 3.18
C GLU A 264 -6.21 18.93 2.76
N MET A 265 -5.88 17.97 3.64
CA MET A 265 -6.23 16.57 3.40
C MET A 265 -7.74 16.36 3.44
N ALA A 266 -8.48 16.99 4.35
CA ALA A 266 -9.93 16.87 4.39
C ALA A 266 -10.59 17.40 3.10
N GLU A 267 -10.13 18.53 2.58
CA GLU A 267 -10.57 19.09 1.29
C GLU A 267 -10.32 18.10 0.14
N VAL A 268 -9.10 17.57 0.05
CA VAL A 268 -8.74 16.51 -0.93
C VAL A 268 -9.67 15.30 -0.82
N LEU A 269 -9.94 14.82 0.39
CA LEU A 269 -10.78 13.64 0.60
C LEU A 269 -12.26 13.90 0.31
N MET A 270 -12.72 15.15 0.41
CA MET A 270 -14.07 15.58 0.08
C MET A 270 -14.25 15.79 -1.43
N ASP A 271 -13.27 16.38 -2.09
CA ASP A 271 -13.34 16.76 -3.49
C ASP A 271 -13.08 15.59 -4.43
N PHE A 272 -12.08 14.74 -4.15
CA PHE A 272 -11.70 13.64 -5.06
C PHE A 272 -12.86 12.71 -5.42
N PRO A 273 -13.75 12.30 -4.49
CA PRO A 273 -14.93 11.51 -4.84
C PRO A 273 -15.89 12.21 -5.80
N GLN A 274 -15.96 13.55 -5.75
CA GLN A 274 -16.84 14.37 -6.61
C GLN A 274 -16.22 14.62 -8.00
N LEU A 275 -14.92 14.44 -8.16
CA LEU A 275 -14.26 14.59 -9.45
C LEU A 275 -14.62 13.44 -10.37
N THR A 276 -15.27 13.77 -11.49
CA THR A 276 -15.50 12.84 -12.60
C THR A 276 -14.51 13.11 -13.74
N MET A 277 -14.19 12.04 -14.48
CA MET A 277 -13.48 12.09 -15.75
C MET A 277 -14.37 11.52 -16.85
N THR A 278 -14.31 12.13 -18.02
CA THR A 278 -14.98 11.62 -19.22
C THR A 278 -14.07 10.65 -19.93
N LEU A 279 -14.51 9.42 -20.06
CA LEU A 279 -13.81 8.39 -20.80
C LEU A 279 -13.91 8.62 -22.32
N PRO A 280 -13.02 7.99 -23.12
CA PRO A 280 -13.09 8.07 -24.58
C PRO A 280 -14.43 7.59 -25.17
N ASP A 281 -15.15 6.73 -24.45
CA ASP A 281 -16.48 6.23 -24.83
C ASP A 281 -17.64 7.17 -24.41
N GLY A 282 -17.31 8.33 -23.82
CA GLY A 282 -18.26 9.35 -23.39
C GLY A 282 -18.87 9.11 -22.00
N ARG A 283 -18.56 8.02 -21.31
CA ARG A 283 -19.05 7.78 -19.94
C ARG A 283 -18.30 8.64 -18.93
N GLU A 284 -19.02 9.16 -17.95
CA GLU A 284 -18.41 9.81 -16.79
C GLU A 284 -18.19 8.82 -15.66
N GLU A 285 -16.98 8.80 -15.13
CA GLU A 285 -16.60 7.94 -14.02
C GLU A 285 -15.81 8.72 -12.97
N SER A 286 -15.96 8.35 -11.70
CA SER A 286 -15.25 9.01 -10.60
C SER A 286 -13.75 8.72 -10.66
N VAL A 287 -12.93 9.75 -10.47
CA VAL A 287 -11.46 9.65 -10.42
C VAL A 287 -11.00 8.74 -9.27
N MET A 288 -11.79 8.62 -8.19
CA MET A 288 -11.48 7.72 -7.07
C MET A 288 -11.38 6.25 -7.48
N LYS A 289 -12.09 5.80 -8.52
CA LYS A 289 -12.04 4.40 -8.96
C LYS A 289 -10.67 3.99 -9.52
N ARG A 290 -9.85 4.93 -9.96
CA ARG A 290 -8.47 4.67 -10.43
C ARG A 290 -7.39 5.24 -9.49
N THR A 291 -7.80 5.75 -8.33
CA THR A 291 -6.92 6.46 -7.41
C THR A 291 -6.90 5.77 -6.05
N THR A 292 -5.73 5.67 -5.43
CA THR A 292 -5.61 5.32 -4.00
C THR A 292 -4.93 6.47 -3.25
N LEU A 293 -5.41 6.73 -2.04
CA LEU A 293 -4.93 7.85 -1.23
C LEU A 293 -4.21 7.31 0.01
N VAL A 294 -3.03 7.83 0.31
CA VAL A 294 -2.32 7.62 1.57
C VAL A 294 -2.24 8.97 2.28
N ALA A 295 -2.89 9.08 3.44
CA ALA A 295 -2.99 10.30 4.20
C ALA A 295 -2.20 10.17 5.50
N ASN A 296 -1.11 10.94 5.61
CA ASN A 296 -0.38 11.14 6.86
C ASN A 296 -0.38 12.65 7.18
N THR A 297 -1.32 13.07 8.02
CA THR A 297 -1.46 14.49 8.40
C THR A 297 -0.37 14.90 9.38
N SER A 298 -0.10 16.21 9.50
CA SER A 298 0.96 16.74 10.39
C SER A 298 0.81 16.42 11.89
N ASN A 299 -0.36 15.93 12.32
CA ASN A 299 -0.62 15.48 13.69
C ASN A 299 -0.43 13.96 13.86
N MET A 300 -0.17 13.22 12.77
CA MET A 300 0.18 11.81 12.83
C MET A 300 1.68 11.65 13.08
N PRO A 301 2.10 10.54 13.71
CA PRO A 301 3.51 10.24 13.99
C PRO A 301 4.41 10.11 12.75
#